data_AF-A0A7G6E3A1-F1
#
_entry.id   AF-A0A7G6E3A1-F1
#
_cell.length_a   1.000
_cell.length_b   1.000
_cell.length_c   1.000
_cell.angle_alpha   90.00
_cell.angle_beta   90.00
_cell.angle_gamma   90.00
#
_symmetry.space_group_name_H-M   'P 1'
#
loop_
_entity.id
_entity.type
_entity.pdbx_description
1 polymer ?
#
loop_
_entity_poly.entity_id
_entity_poly.type
_entity_poly.pdbx_seq_one_letter_code
_entity_poly.pdbx_strand_id
1 'polypeptide(L)'
;MAMARMDREGYLVDWSEWDEEVAQVLARDEGIEHLTEKHWLVISFIRNYYEDFQQIPSLRKICTHTGLNTLEIYRLFPSGPVRGPCRIAGLSSLSGC
;
A
#
# COMPACT_ATOMS: atom_id res chain seq x y z
N MET A 1 22.07 0.33 10.93
CA MET A 1 21.28 0.06 9.70
C MET A 1 20.30 -1.03 10.07
N ALA A 2 19.01 -0.69 10.23
CA ALA A 2 17.99 -1.70 10.48
C ALA A 2 17.61 -2.30 9.13
N MET A 3 17.75 -3.62 8.97
CA MET A 3 17.23 -4.33 7.82
C MET A 3 15.78 -4.68 8.13
N ALA A 4 14.85 -4.17 7.34
CA ALA A 4 13.43 -4.45 7.50
C ALA A 4 13.19 -5.96 7.63
N ARG A 5 12.55 -6.39 8.71
CA ARG A 5 12.30 -7.81 8.94
C ARG A 5 11.09 -8.26 8.12
N MET A 6 11.34 -9.07 7.10
CA MET A 6 10.29 -9.75 6.33
C MET A 6 10.04 -11.16 6.89
N ASP A 7 8.78 -11.59 6.93
CA ASP A 7 8.39 -12.97 7.28
C ASP A 7 8.69 -13.93 6.12
N ARG A 8 8.55 -15.24 6.35
CA ARG A 8 8.78 -16.31 5.37
C ARG A 8 7.93 -16.18 4.10
N GLU A 9 6.82 -15.47 4.20
CA GLU A 9 5.91 -15.19 3.09
C GLU A 9 6.21 -13.85 2.38
N GLY A 10 7.28 -13.14 2.76
CA GLY A 10 7.68 -11.88 2.12
C GLY A 10 6.88 -10.65 2.58
N TYR A 11 6.11 -10.79 3.67
CA TYR A 11 5.42 -9.66 4.30
C TYR A 11 6.30 -8.97 5.32
N LEU A 12 6.15 -7.67 5.43
CA LEU A 12 6.77 -6.87 6.47
C LEU A 12 6.23 -7.27 7.85
N VAL A 13 7.11 -7.64 8.78
CA VAL A 13 6.73 -8.07 10.15
C VAL A 13 6.34 -6.86 11.00
N ASP A 14 7.02 -5.73 10.81
CA ASP A 14 6.75 -4.49 11.54
C ASP A 14 6.49 -3.35 10.56
N TRP A 15 5.31 -2.72 10.65
CA TRP A 15 4.89 -1.66 9.72
C TRP A 15 5.77 -0.40 9.75
N SER A 16 6.51 -0.18 10.85
CA SER A 16 7.45 0.93 11.02
C SER A 16 8.80 0.65 10.36
N GLU A 17 9.10 -0.61 10.03
CA GLU A 17 10.24 -1.00 9.20
C GLU A 17 9.94 -0.91 7.70
N TRP A 18 8.78 -0.37 7.30
CA TRP A 18 8.45 -0.19 5.90
C TRP A 18 9.34 0.86 5.26
N ASP A 19 9.87 0.55 4.10
CA ASP A 19 10.61 1.47 3.24
C ASP A 19 10.27 1.23 1.76
N GLU A 20 10.88 2.02 0.89
CA GLU A 20 10.61 1.97 -0.54
C GLU A 20 10.98 0.62 -1.19
N GLU A 21 12.03 -0.04 -0.72
CA GLU A 21 12.44 -1.36 -1.22
C GLU A 21 11.39 -2.43 -0.88
N VAL A 22 10.82 -2.38 0.33
CA VAL A 22 9.73 -3.28 0.73
C VAL A 22 8.49 -3.03 -0.12
N ALA A 23 8.13 -1.76 -0.36
CA ALA A 23 7.02 -1.43 -1.25
C ALA A 23 7.21 -2.03 -2.65
N GLN A 24 8.43 -1.99 -3.20
CA GLN A 24 8.74 -2.60 -4.50
C GLN A 24 8.60 -4.12 -4.49
N VAL A 25 9.04 -4.79 -3.41
CA VAL A 25 8.87 -6.24 -3.26
C VAL A 25 7.38 -6.61 -3.22
N LEU A 26 6.58 -5.90 -2.42
CA LEU A 26 5.15 -6.12 -2.28
C LEU A 26 4.38 -5.78 -3.57
N ALA A 27 4.80 -4.75 -4.29
CA ALA A 27 4.24 -4.38 -5.58
C ALA A 27 4.42 -5.50 -6.61
N ARG A 28 5.62 -6.11 -6.66
CA ARG A 28 5.88 -7.24 -7.56
C ARG A 28 5.00 -8.45 -7.26
N ASP A 29 4.78 -8.75 -5.98
CA ASP A 29 3.85 -9.82 -5.57
C ASP A 29 2.41 -9.53 -6.01
N GLU A 30 2.01 -8.26 -5.99
CA GLU A 30 0.72 -7.78 -6.47
C GLU A 30 0.64 -7.68 -8.02
N GLY A 31 1.66 -8.14 -8.74
CA GLY A 31 1.69 -8.10 -10.22
C GLY A 31 2.02 -6.72 -10.80
N ILE A 32 2.59 -5.82 -10.01
CA ILE A 32 3.04 -4.49 -10.42
C ILE A 32 4.57 -4.52 -10.52
N GLU A 33 5.11 -4.52 -11.75
CA GLU A 33 6.57 -4.54 -11.93
C GLU A 33 7.27 -3.30 -11.37
N HIS A 34 6.66 -2.12 -11.53
CA HIS A 34 7.25 -0.84 -11.13
C HIS A 34 6.21 0.11 -10.53
N LEU A 35 6.51 0.62 -9.32
CA LEU A 35 5.72 1.68 -8.69
C LEU A 35 6.02 3.04 -9.35
N THR A 36 5.02 3.59 -10.04
CA THR A 36 5.06 4.95 -10.61
C THR A 36 4.66 6.01 -9.57
N GLU A 37 4.86 7.29 -9.89
CA GLU A 37 4.47 8.43 -9.03
C GLU A 37 3.01 8.35 -8.57
N LYS A 38 2.10 7.92 -9.44
CA LYS A 38 0.68 7.74 -9.08
C LYS A 38 0.49 6.65 -8.02
N HIS A 39 1.28 5.57 -8.07
CA HIS A 39 1.21 4.52 -7.05
C HIS A 39 1.69 5.05 -5.71
N TRP A 40 2.85 5.72 -5.70
CA TRP A 40 3.41 6.34 -4.50
C TRP A 40 2.45 7.33 -3.87
N LEU A 41 1.76 8.13 -4.68
CA LEU A 41 0.81 9.10 -4.20
C LEU A 41 -0.37 8.44 -3.44
N VAL A 42 -0.85 7.28 -3.92
CA VAL A 42 -1.87 6.50 -3.19
C VAL A 42 -1.29 5.83 -1.94
N ILE A 43 -0.14 5.19 -2.06
CA ILE A 43 0.52 4.44 -0.97
C ILE A 43 0.85 5.36 0.19
N SER A 44 1.50 6.50 -0.08
CA SER A 44 1.85 7.49 0.93
C SER A 44 0.62 8.09 1.60
N PHE A 45 -0.46 8.34 0.85
CA PHE A 45 -1.72 8.80 1.44
C PHE A 45 -2.29 7.77 2.42
N ILE A 46 -2.32 6.49 2.05
CA ILE A 46 -2.82 5.42 2.91
C ILE A 46 -1.97 5.30 4.17
N ARG A 47 -0.64 5.36 4.05
CA ARG A 47 0.28 5.30 5.20
C ARG A 47 0.07 6.47 6.16
N ASN A 48 0.04 7.70 5.65
CA ASN A 48 -0.18 8.90 6.46
C ASN A 48 -1.56 8.88 7.13
N TYR A 49 -2.59 8.43 6.41
CA TYR A 49 -3.94 8.32 6.96
C TYR A 49 -4.01 7.23 8.04
N TYR A 50 -3.31 6.10 7.87
CA TYR A 50 -3.23 5.07 8.88
C TYR A 50 -2.45 5.53 10.11
N GLU A 51 -1.36 6.27 9.93
CA GLU A 51 -0.59 6.85 11.05
C GLU A 51 -1.47 7.77 11.92
N ASP A 52 -2.23 8.67 11.29
CA ASP A 52 -3.06 9.66 12.00
C ASP A 52 -4.36 9.05 12.59
N PHE A 53 -5.05 8.18 11.85
CA PHE A 53 -6.38 7.68 12.21
C PHE A 53 -6.43 6.21 12.65
N GLN A 54 -5.33 5.48 12.54
CA GLN A 54 -5.22 4.02 12.77
C GLN A 54 -6.30 3.22 12.00
N GLN A 55 -6.68 3.73 10.82
CA GLN A 55 -7.77 3.21 10.00
C GLN A 55 -7.38 3.28 8.52
N ILE A 56 -7.96 2.42 7.70
CA ILE A 56 -7.76 2.44 6.25
C ILE A 56 -8.70 3.49 5.64
N PRO A 57 -8.22 4.39 4.76
CA PRO A 57 -9.09 5.36 4.10
C PRO A 57 -10.04 4.67 3.12
N SER A 58 -11.27 5.18 3.01
CA SER A 58 -12.20 4.70 2.00
C SER A 58 -11.74 5.09 0.59
N LEU A 59 -12.16 4.31 -0.41
CA LEU A 59 -11.86 4.59 -1.83
C LEU A 59 -12.20 6.04 -2.23
N ARG A 60 -13.31 6.58 -1.70
CA ARG A 60 -13.71 7.97 -1.95
C ARG A 60 -12.68 8.97 -1.44
N LYS A 61 -12.13 8.76 -0.23
CA LYS A 61 -11.07 9.63 0.32
C LYS A 61 -9.79 9.54 -0.51
N ILE A 62 -9.44 8.33 -0.95
CA ILE A 62 -8.30 8.11 -1.84
C ILE A 62 -8.51 8.90 -3.14
N CYS A 63 -9.62 8.73 -3.84
CA CYS A 63 -9.90 9.48 -5.07
C CYS A 63 -9.86 11.01 -4.85
N THR A 64 -10.48 11.50 -3.77
CA THR A 64 -10.51 12.94 -3.46
C THR A 64 -9.12 13.51 -3.16
N HIS A 65 -8.29 12.79 -2.39
CA HIS A 65 -6.95 13.28 -2.04
C HIS A 65 -5.96 13.17 -3.20
N THR A 66 -6.07 12.08 -3.96
CA THR A 66 -5.12 11.76 -5.03
C THR A 66 -5.47 12.42 -6.37
N GLY A 67 -6.71 12.91 -6.53
CA GLY A 67 -7.23 13.40 -7.80
C GLY A 67 -7.43 12.29 -8.84
N LEU A 68 -7.24 11.03 -8.46
CA LEU A 68 -7.42 9.88 -9.34
C LEU A 68 -8.87 9.44 -9.32
N ASN A 69 -9.36 9.01 -10.48
CA ASN A 69 -10.66 8.38 -10.58
C ASN A 69 -10.58 6.91 -10.19
N THR A 70 -11.70 6.33 -9.78
CA THR A 70 -11.80 4.91 -9.42
C THR A 70 -11.17 4.00 -10.48
N LEU A 71 -11.46 4.23 -11.76
CA LEU A 71 -10.91 3.44 -12.87
C LEU A 71 -9.37 3.50 -12.94
N GLU A 72 -8.78 4.67 -12.69
CA GLU A 72 -7.32 4.82 -12.69
C GLU A 72 -6.71 4.03 -11.54
N ILE A 73 -7.32 4.04 -10.35
CA ILE A 73 -6.86 3.26 -9.20
C ILE A 73 -6.95 1.75 -9.50
N TYR A 74 -8.02 1.28 -10.14
CA TYR A 74 -8.12 -0.13 -10.59
C TYR A 74 -7.04 -0.52 -11.60
N ARG A 75 -6.61 0.43 -12.46
CA ARG A 75 -5.52 0.19 -13.42
C ARG A 75 -4.16 0.16 -12.76
N LEU A 76 -3.97 0.97 -11.72
CA LEU A 76 -2.72 1.02 -10.95
C LEU A 76 -2.59 -0.22 -10.06
N PHE A 77 -3.69 -0.69 -9.45
CA PHE A 77 -3.68 -1.78 -8.49
C PHE A 77 -4.58 -2.93 -8.97
N PRO A 78 -4.02 -3.95 -9.65
CA PRO A 78 -4.79 -5.04 -10.24
C PRO A 78 -5.51 -5.91 -9.20
N SER A 79 -4.97 -6.04 -7.99
CA SER A 79 -5.62 -6.75 -6.87
C SER A 79 -6.78 -5.98 -6.23
N GLY A 80 -7.09 -4.78 -6.73
CA GLY A 80 -8.19 -3.95 -6.28
C GLY A 80 -7.75 -2.65 -5.60
N PRO A 81 -8.64 -1.65 -5.57
CA PRO A 81 -8.28 -0.25 -5.37
C PRO A 81 -8.01 0.14 -3.92
N VAL A 82 -8.31 -0.76 -2.97
CA VAL A 82 -8.04 -0.59 -1.55
C VAL A 82 -7.07 -1.66 -1.09
N ARG A 83 -7.36 -2.94 -1.40
CA ARG A 83 -6.52 -4.07 -0.97
C ARG A 83 -5.08 -3.98 -1.48
N GLY A 84 -4.89 -3.74 -2.77
CA GLY A 84 -3.55 -3.65 -3.37
C GLY A 84 -2.69 -2.55 -2.74
N PRO A 85 -3.14 -1.28 -2.74
CA PRO A 85 -2.33 -0.22 -2.17
C PRO A 85 -2.17 -0.33 -0.65
N CYS A 86 -3.12 -0.90 0.09
CA CYS A 86 -2.94 -1.18 1.53
C CYS A 86 -1.85 -2.21 1.76
N ARG A 87 -1.84 -3.30 0.97
CA ARG A 87 -0.81 -4.32 1.07
C ARG A 87 0.57 -3.75 0.79
N ILE A 88 0.71 -2.99 -0.30
CA ILE A 88 1.97 -2.35 -0.69
C ILE A 88 2.41 -1.30 0.33
N ALA A 89 1.47 -0.62 0.98
CA ALA A 89 1.73 0.29 2.09
C ALA A 89 2.24 -0.38 3.37
N GLY A 90 2.45 -1.71 3.37
CA GLY A 90 2.91 -2.45 4.55
C GLY A 90 1.81 -2.64 5.59
N LEU A 91 0.55 -2.30 5.26
CA LEU A 91 -0.59 -2.63 6.09
C LEU A 91 -0.94 -4.09 5.79
N SER A 92 -0.40 -5.00 6.59
CA SER A 92 -0.78 -6.41 6.56
C SER A 92 -2.30 -6.49 6.62
N SER A 93 -2.89 -7.24 5.68
CA SER A 93 -4.33 -7.51 5.64
C SER A 93 -4.87 -7.68 7.04
N LEU A 94 -5.85 -6.84 7.39
CA LEU A 94 -6.79 -7.03 8.48
C LEU A 94 -7.11 -8.53 8.61
N SER A 95 -6.34 -9.25 9.42
CA SER A 95 -6.64 -10.61 9.83
C SER A 95 -7.45 -10.49 11.11
N GLY A 96 -8.57 -9.78 11.01
CA GLY A 96 -9.71 -9.99 11.87
C GLY A 96 -10.61 -10.98 11.14
N CYS A 97 -10.45 -12.27 11.45
CA CYS A 97 -11.56 -13.21 11.30
C CYS A 97 -12.72 -12.78 12.19
#